data_AF-A0A7S2DA27-F1
#
_entry.id   AF-A0A7S2DA27-F1
#
_cell.length_a   1.000
_cell.length_b   1.000
_cell.length_c   1.000
_cell.angle_alpha   90.00
_cell.angle_beta   90.00
_cell.angle_gamma   90.00
#
_symmetry.space_group_name_H-M   'P 1'
#
loop_
_entity.id
_entity.type
_entity.pdbx_description
1 polymer ?
#
loop_
_entity_poly.entity_id
_entity_poly.type
_entity_poly.pdbx_seq_one_letter_code
_entity_poly.pdbx_strand_id
1 'polypeptide(L)'
;MLAGLTGTGKTELLKELELRGACQVLDLEGLANHRGSLLGAVPETKGVTSSMDTQPSQKMFESYLVKALSALDPSKPVWLEAESSKIGQLQLPQALWAAMLVSPRYQVSLPLPVRVRRIIKEYPYWIANPHELKALLRRLTSTHSKKTIDKWCDLVDSRAWDEVVTHLLEEHYDPAYVNSMSRHEKQHEKTISLADINPEEVTRFVEEIS
;
A
#
# COMPACT_ATOMS: atom_id res chain seq x y z
N MET A 1 -13.80 -1.01 3.74
CA MET A 1 -12.35 -1.08 3.48
C MET A 1 -12.05 -0.53 2.10
N LEU A 2 -10.93 0.16 1.97
CA LEU A 2 -10.41 0.67 0.70
C LEU A 2 -9.45 -0.35 0.09
N ALA A 3 -9.79 -0.89 -1.07
CA ALA A 3 -9.01 -1.85 -1.83
C ALA A 3 -8.49 -1.20 -3.12
N GLY A 4 -7.49 -1.79 -3.76
CA GLY A 4 -6.81 -1.15 -4.90
C GLY A 4 -5.42 -1.73 -5.13
N LEU A 5 -5.01 -1.75 -6.39
CA LEU A 5 -3.68 -2.20 -6.82
C LEU A 5 -2.57 -1.32 -6.22
N THR A 6 -1.31 -1.75 -6.35
CA THR A 6 -0.17 -0.98 -5.83
C THR A 6 -0.05 0.38 -6.53
N GLY A 7 0.22 1.45 -5.78
CA GLY A 7 0.34 2.80 -6.35
C GLY A 7 -0.99 3.48 -6.70
N THR A 8 -2.14 2.93 -6.29
CA THR A 8 -3.46 3.62 -6.44
C THR A 8 -3.69 4.74 -5.42
N GLY A 9 -2.71 5.08 -4.58
CA GLY A 9 -2.80 6.22 -3.66
C GLY A 9 -3.79 6.06 -2.51
N LYS A 10 -4.12 4.81 -2.11
CA LYS A 10 -5.07 4.51 -1.03
C LYS A 10 -4.77 5.25 0.27
N THR A 11 -3.50 5.24 0.70
CA THR A 11 -3.07 5.94 1.92
C THR A 11 -3.30 7.44 1.84
N GLU A 12 -3.02 8.05 0.69
CA GLU A 12 -3.27 9.49 0.47
C GLU A 12 -4.77 9.80 0.44
N LEU A 13 -5.55 8.96 -0.23
CA LEU A 13 -7.00 9.08 -0.28
C LEU A 13 -7.61 9.01 1.13
N LEU A 14 -7.25 8.01 1.94
CA LEU A 14 -7.74 7.90 3.31
C LEU A 14 -7.38 9.13 4.16
N LYS A 15 -6.14 9.62 4.06
CA LYS A 15 -5.72 10.82 4.79
C LYS A 15 -6.54 12.04 4.39
N GLU A 16 -6.81 12.22 3.11
CA GLU A 16 -7.63 13.33 2.64
C GLU A 16 -9.08 13.22 3.13
N LEU A 17 -9.64 12.00 3.19
CA LEU A 17 -10.97 11.78 3.76
C LEU A 17 -11.04 12.09 5.25
N GLU A 18 -10.00 11.73 6.01
CA GLU A 18 -9.88 12.06 7.43
C GLU A 18 -9.74 13.57 7.64
N LEU A 19 -8.87 14.25 6.88
CA LEU A 19 -8.64 15.69 6.96
C LEU A 19 -9.91 16.51 6.67
N ARG A 20 -10.76 16.01 5.77
CA ARG A 20 -12.07 16.62 5.45
C ARG A 20 -13.17 16.30 6.46
N GLY A 21 -12.90 15.44 7.45
CA GLY A 21 -13.90 14.97 8.41
C GLY A 21 -14.98 14.08 7.76
N ALA A 22 -14.73 13.55 6.57
CA ALA A 22 -15.70 12.73 5.83
C ALA A 22 -15.84 11.33 6.45
N CYS A 23 -14.76 10.79 7.02
CA CYS A 23 -14.79 9.49 7.69
C CYS A 23 -13.70 9.34 8.75
N GLN A 24 -13.87 8.34 9.62
CA GLN A 24 -12.83 7.91 10.55
C GLN A 24 -11.87 6.96 9.86
N VAL A 25 -10.57 7.11 10.08
CA VAL A 25 -9.54 6.26 9.44
C VAL A 25 -8.71 5.51 10.48
N LEU A 26 -8.42 4.25 10.19
CA LEU A 26 -7.45 3.44 10.91
C LEU A 26 -6.26 3.14 10.00
N ASP A 27 -5.19 3.93 10.13
CA ASP A 27 -3.95 3.81 9.35
C ASP A 27 -3.05 2.67 9.88
N LEU A 28 -3.39 1.42 9.53
CA LEU A 28 -2.64 0.24 9.99
C LEU A 28 -1.17 0.24 9.56
N GLU A 29 -0.87 0.75 8.37
CA GLU A 29 0.50 0.89 7.84
C GLU A 29 1.32 1.90 8.65
N GLY A 30 0.72 3.06 8.96
CA GLY A 30 1.30 4.08 9.83
C GLY A 30 1.57 3.56 11.24
N LEU A 31 0.63 2.80 11.82
CA LEU A 31 0.83 2.15 13.13
C LEU A 31 1.95 1.10 13.10
N ALA A 32 2.17 0.47 11.95
CA ALA A 32 3.17 -0.57 11.72
C ALA A 32 4.53 -0.04 11.24
N ASN A 33 4.68 1.27 11.01
CA ASN A 33 5.83 1.86 10.30
C ASN A 33 6.25 1.01 9.08
N HIS A 34 5.28 0.68 8.23
CA HIS A 34 5.50 -0.21 7.09
C HIS A 34 4.77 0.31 5.86
N ARG A 35 5.32 0.07 4.66
CA ARG A 35 4.81 0.61 3.38
C ARG A 35 4.33 -0.50 2.42
N GLY A 36 3.64 -1.50 2.96
CA GLY A 36 2.87 -2.55 2.24
C GLY A 36 3.53 -3.35 1.12
N SER A 37 4.82 -3.13 0.83
CA SER A 37 5.43 -3.52 -0.44
C SER A 37 6.89 -3.91 -0.25
N LEU A 38 7.42 -4.70 -1.19
CA LEU A 38 8.84 -5.05 -1.26
C LEU A 38 9.75 -3.81 -1.23
N LEU A 39 9.34 -2.73 -1.90
CA LEU A 39 10.05 -1.45 -1.93
C LEU A 39 9.87 -0.65 -0.62
N GLY A 40 8.87 -1.00 0.18
CA GLY A 40 8.56 -0.38 1.47
C GLY A 40 9.54 -0.71 2.59
N ALA A 41 10.31 -1.79 2.44
CA ALA A 41 11.46 -2.10 3.29
C ALA A 41 12.69 -1.28 2.84
N VAL A 42 12.53 0.04 2.74
CA VAL A 42 13.66 0.96 2.51
C VAL A 42 14.67 0.71 3.62
N PRO A 43 15.95 0.41 3.32
CA PRO A 43 16.96 0.21 4.34
C PRO A 43 16.99 1.42 5.27
N GLU A 44 17.06 1.16 6.58
CA GLU A 44 17.36 2.17 7.59
C GLU A 44 18.43 3.10 7.01
N THR A 45 18.07 4.36 6.76
CA THR A 45 19.03 5.35 6.29
C THR A 45 20.12 5.43 7.34
N LYS A 46 21.23 4.74 7.08
CA LYS A 46 22.43 4.71 7.93
C LYS A 46 22.89 6.15 8.13
N GLY A 47 22.44 6.79 9.21
CA GLY A 47 22.81 8.15 9.59
C GLY A 47 21.67 9.15 9.82
N VAL A 48 20.40 8.81 9.56
CA VAL A 48 19.26 9.62 10.01
C VAL A 48 18.34 8.72 10.83
N THR A 49 18.65 8.57 12.10
CA THR A 49 17.75 7.94 13.07
C THR A 49 16.68 8.95 13.47
N SER A 50 15.64 9.10 12.65
CA SER A 50 14.32 9.31 13.22
C SER A 50 13.85 7.95 13.74
N SER A 51 13.44 7.87 15.00
CA SER A 51 12.84 6.70 15.65
C SER A 51 11.49 6.25 15.03
N MET A 52 11.23 6.64 13.78
CA MET A 52 10.00 6.50 13.03
C MET A 52 10.08 5.50 11.87
N ASP A 53 11.24 4.91 11.60
CA ASP A 53 11.45 4.07 10.40
C ASP A 53 11.70 2.58 10.70
N THR A 54 11.70 2.19 11.98
CA THR A 54 11.73 0.78 12.38
C THR A 54 10.30 0.29 12.66
N GLN A 55 9.92 -0.83 12.05
CA GLN A 55 8.68 -1.51 12.37
C GLN A 55 8.65 -1.86 13.87
N PRO A 56 7.59 -1.51 14.63
CA PRO A 56 7.52 -1.78 16.06
C PRO A 56 7.48 -3.29 16.36
N SER A 57 7.72 -3.66 17.62
CA SER A 57 7.43 -5.02 18.06
C SER A 57 5.92 -5.28 18.07
N GLN A 58 5.52 -6.55 18.01
CA GLN A 58 4.11 -6.97 18.04
C GLN A 58 3.34 -6.33 19.21
N LYS A 59 3.93 -6.34 20.42
CA LYS A 59 3.31 -5.75 21.62
C LYS A 59 3.11 -4.24 21.51
N MET A 60 4.08 -3.53 20.92
CA MET A 60 3.98 -2.08 20.73
C MET A 60 2.94 -1.74 19.65
N PHE A 61 2.92 -2.49 18.55
CA PHE A 61 1.89 -2.37 17.51
C PHE A 61 0.48 -2.55 18.09
N GLU A 62 0.24 -3.60 18.88
CA GLU A 62 -1.05 -3.84 19.53
C GLU A 62 -1.42 -2.71 20.49
N SER A 63 -0.46 -2.15 21.22
CA SER A 63 -0.68 -0.99 22.10
C SER A 63 -1.09 0.25 21.30
N TYR A 64 -0.45 0.52 20.16
CA TYR A 64 -0.82 1.61 19.27
C TYR A 64 -2.20 1.39 18.65
N LEU A 65 -2.50 0.16 18.25
CA LEU A 65 -3.80 -0.22 17.70
C LEU A 65 -4.93 0.01 18.71
N VAL A 66 -4.77 -0.43 19.96
CA VAL A 66 -5.77 -0.18 21.02
C VAL A 66 -5.97 1.31 21.25
N LYS A 67 -4.88 2.08 21.29
CA LYS A 67 -4.96 3.55 21.44
C LYS A 67 -5.71 4.19 20.27
N ALA A 68 -5.41 3.79 19.03
CA ALA A 68 -6.07 4.31 17.84
C ALA A 68 -7.57 3.97 17.85
N LEU A 69 -7.93 2.71 18.10
CA LEU A 69 -9.33 2.26 18.17
C LEU A 69 -10.12 2.96 19.27
N SER A 70 -9.50 3.24 20.42
CA SER A 70 -10.17 3.91 21.55
C SER A 70 -10.52 5.38 21.28
N ALA A 71 -9.88 5.99 20.28
CA ALA A 71 -10.17 7.36 19.86
C ALA A 71 -11.32 7.46 18.84
N LEU A 72 -11.78 6.32 18.31
CA LEU A 72 -12.83 6.26 17.30
C LEU A 72 -14.21 6.24 17.95
N ASP A 73 -15.17 6.89 17.30
CA ASP A 73 -16.59 6.84 17.59
C ASP A 73 -17.18 5.50 17.08
N PRO A 74 -17.64 4.61 17.96
CA PRO A 74 -18.17 3.30 17.57
C PRO A 74 -19.51 3.39 16.83
N SER A 75 -20.17 4.55 16.82
CA SER A 75 -21.43 4.76 16.08
C SER A 75 -21.22 5.09 14.60
N LYS A 76 -19.98 5.32 14.18
CA LYS A 76 -19.62 5.72 12.81
C LYS A 76 -18.76 4.66 12.13
N PRO A 77 -18.84 4.53 10.79
CA PRO A 77 -17.98 3.61 10.06
C PRO A 77 -16.50 4.01 10.19
N VAL A 78 -15.63 3.01 10.18
CA VAL A 78 -14.17 3.16 10.20
C VAL A 78 -13.62 2.65 8.88
N TRP A 79 -12.83 3.49 8.21
CA TRP A 79 -12.15 3.19 6.97
C TRP A 79 -10.72 2.76 7.23
N LEU A 80 -10.28 1.75 6.48
CA LEU A 80 -8.92 1.26 6.50
C LEU A 80 -8.58 0.65 5.14
N GLU A 81 -7.30 0.54 4.87
CA GLU A 81 -6.80 -0.18 3.70
C GLU A 81 -7.06 -1.68 3.83
N ALA A 82 -7.39 -2.31 2.71
CA ALA A 82 -7.57 -3.75 2.62
C ALA A 82 -6.21 -4.46 2.66
N GLU A 83 -5.59 -4.45 3.83
CA GLU A 83 -4.34 -5.15 4.11
C GLU A 83 -4.51 -6.66 4.23
N SER A 84 -3.40 -7.39 4.14
CA SER A 84 -3.40 -8.81 4.47
C SER A 84 -3.50 -9.02 6.00
N SER A 85 -3.64 -10.27 6.45
CA SER A 85 -3.58 -10.59 7.89
C SER A 85 -2.24 -10.21 8.54
N LYS A 86 -1.22 -9.86 7.75
CA LYS A 86 0.12 -9.45 8.17
C LYS A 86 0.52 -8.12 7.54
N ILE A 87 1.30 -7.34 8.29
CA ILE A 87 1.92 -6.10 7.81
C ILE A 87 3.42 -6.20 8.10
N GLY A 88 4.23 -6.51 7.09
CA GLY A 88 5.63 -6.88 7.29
C GLY A 88 5.75 -8.11 8.19
N GLN A 89 6.39 -7.96 9.36
CA GLN A 89 6.54 -9.00 10.36
C GLN A 89 5.40 -9.04 11.39
N LEU A 90 4.50 -8.04 11.38
CA LEU A 90 3.41 -7.90 12.34
C LEU A 90 2.19 -8.70 11.92
N GLN A 91 1.51 -9.27 12.91
CA GLN A 91 0.25 -9.99 12.72
C GLN A 91 -0.92 -9.12 13.19
N LEU A 92 -1.96 -9.00 12.39
CA LEU A 92 -3.20 -8.35 12.82
C LEU A 92 -3.93 -9.22 13.85
N PRO A 93 -4.54 -8.62 14.90
CA PRO A 93 -5.39 -9.37 15.81
C PRO A 93 -6.51 -10.10 15.06
N GLN A 94 -6.77 -11.34 15.45
CA GLN A 94 -7.74 -12.20 14.76
C GLN A 94 -9.14 -11.57 14.67
N ALA A 95 -9.58 -10.87 15.72
CA ALA A 95 -10.89 -10.20 15.74
C ALA A 95 -10.97 -9.07 14.71
N LEU A 96 -9.91 -8.26 14.59
CA LEU A 96 -9.83 -7.20 13.59
C LEU A 96 -9.81 -7.79 12.18
N TRP A 97 -8.98 -8.81 11.96
CA TRP A 97 -8.90 -9.48 10.66
C TRP A 97 -10.24 -10.11 10.24
N ALA A 98 -10.94 -10.78 11.16
CA ALA A 98 -12.25 -11.35 10.89
C ALA A 98 -13.28 -10.27 10.51
N ALA A 99 -13.27 -9.13 11.19
CA ALA A 99 -14.13 -8.00 10.86
C ALA A 99 -13.79 -7.40 9.48
N MET A 100 -12.50 -7.29 9.16
CA MET A 100 -12.03 -6.86 7.83
C MET A 100 -12.57 -7.76 6.73
N LEU A 101 -12.49 -9.08 6.89
CA LEU A 101 -12.91 -10.04 5.87
C LEU A 101 -14.38 -9.92 5.44
N VAL A 102 -15.27 -9.50 6.33
CA VAL A 102 -16.71 -9.35 6.06
C VAL A 102 -17.14 -7.90 5.79
N SER A 103 -16.19 -6.96 5.82
CA SER A 103 -16.48 -5.53 5.62
C SER A 103 -16.71 -5.19 4.15
N PRO A 104 -17.61 -4.23 3.82
CA PRO A 104 -17.77 -3.73 2.46
C PRO A 104 -16.44 -3.26 1.85
N ARG A 105 -16.23 -3.50 0.55
CA ARG A 105 -14.98 -3.19 -0.14
C ARG A 105 -15.19 -2.16 -1.25
N TYR A 106 -14.42 -1.09 -1.20
CA TYR A 106 -14.39 -0.06 -2.22
C TYR A 106 -13.07 -0.19 -2.98
N GLN A 107 -13.15 -0.72 -4.19
CA GLN A 107 -12.00 -0.95 -5.06
C GLN A 107 -11.68 0.33 -5.84
N VAL A 108 -10.57 0.98 -5.50
CA VAL A 108 -10.06 2.15 -6.22
C VAL A 108 -9.17 1.72 -7.36
N SER A 109 -9.42 2.27 -8.55
CA SER A 109 -8.56 2.11 -9.72
C SER A 109 -8.02 3.46 -10.19
N LEU A 110 -6.73 3.51 -10.48
CA LEU A 110 -6.07 4.61 -11.19
C LEU A 110 -5.47 4.10 -12.51
N PRO A 111 -5.37 4.93 -13.55
CA PRO A 111 -4.64 4.59 -14.78
C PRO A 111 -3.18 4.22 -14.47
N LEU A 112 -2.65 3.22 -15.18
CA LEU A 112 -1.26 2.76 -15.01
C LEU A 112 -0.23 3.91 -15.11
N PRO A 113 -0.30 4.85 -16.07
CA PRO A 113 0.66 5.95 -16.14
C PRO A 113 0.63 6.86 -14.90
N VAL A 114 -0.54 7.01 -14.26
CA VAL A 114 -0.68 7.80 -13.02
C VAL A 114 0.00 7.06 -11.87
N ARG A 115 -0.26 5.75 -11.74
CA ARG A 115 0.38 4.88 -10.74
C ARG A 115 1.90 4.90 -10.86
N VAL A 116 2.43 4.81 -12.09
CA VAL A 116 3.87 4.86 -12.37
C VAL A 116 4.49 6.17 -11.87
N ARG A 117 3.95 7.32 -12.29
CA ARG A 117 4.45 8.64 -11.87
C ARG A 117 4.42 8.81 -10.34
N ARG A 118 3.36 8.32 -9.70
CA ARG A 118 3.21 8.39 -8.24
C ARG A 118 4.29 7.58 -7.53
N ILE A 119 4.51 6.33 -7.94
CA ILE A 119 5.54 5.47 -7.35
C ILE A 119 6.94 6.08 -7.54
N ILE A 120 7.25 6.61 -8.73
CA ILE A 120 8.54 7.29 -8.96
C ILE A 120 8.73 8.45 -7.96
N LYS A 121 7.67 9.24 -7.71
CA LYS A 121 7.70 10.36 -6.75
C LYS A 121 7.82 9.89 -5.30
N GLU A 122 7.16 8.80 -4.93
CA GLU A 122 7.11 8.27 -3.55
C GLU A 122 8.42 7.57 -3.14
N TYR A 123 9.22 7.11 -4.10
CA TYR A 123 10.41 6.30 -3.85
C TYR A 123 11.72 6.91 -4.40
N PRO A 124 12.09 8.16 -4.04
CA PRO A 124 13.30 8.80 -4.53
C PRO A 124 14.59 8.08 -4.08
N TYR A 125 14.53 7.37 -2.95
CA TYR A 125 15.66 6.58 -2.43
C TYR A 125 16.12 5.51 -3.43
N TRP A 126 15.18 4.74 -4.01
CA TRP A 126 15.53 3.66 -4.94
C TRP A 126 16.09 4.19 -6.26
N ILE A 127 15.60 5.36 -6.69
CA ILE A 127 16.12 6.08 -7.86
C ILE A 127 17.56 6.56 -7.59
N ALA A 128 17.84 7.04 -6.38
CA ALA A 128 19.17 7.47 -5.97
C ALA A 128 20.15 6.30 -5.74
N ASN A 129 19.65 5.10 -5.43
CA ASN A 129 20.44 3.92 -5.06
C ASN A 129 20.16 2.70 -5.98
N PRO A 130 20.43 2.78 -7.30
CA PRO A 130 20.13 1.72 -8.27
C PRO A 130 20.81 0.38 -7.94
N HIS A 131 22.01 0.39 -7.37
CA HIS A 131 22.72 -0.84 -6.99
C HIS A 131 21.97 -1.62 -5.90
N GLU A 132 21.39 -0.92 -4.92
CA GLU A 132 20.61 -1.54 -3.86
C GLU A 132 19.28 -2.06 -4.39
N LEU A 133 18.63 -1.30 -5.28
CA LEU A 133 17.42 -1.76 -5.97
C LEU A 133 17.68 -3.06 -6.74
N LYS A 134 18.77 -3.14 -7.52
CA LYS A 134 19.12 -4.39 -8.23
C LYS A 134 19.39 -5.56 -7.27
N ALA A 135 20.03 -5.30 -6.14
CA ALA A 135 20.24 -6.34 -5.12
C ALA A 135 18.92 -6.85 -4.55
N LEU A 136 17.95 -5.96 -4.33
CA LEU A 136 16.59 -6.32 -3.91
C LEU A 136 15.85 -7.13 -4.99
N LEU A 137 15.87 -6.68 -6.25
CA LEU A 137 15.24 -7.38 -7.37
C LEU A 137 15.78 -8.80 -7.54
N ARG A 138 17.08 -9.01 -7.33
CA ARG A 138 17.71 -10.34 -7.38
C ARG A 138 17.25 -11.30 -6.28
N ARG A 139 16.57 -10.82 -5.23
CA ARG A 139 15.97 -11.71 -4.22
C ARG A 139 14.65 -12.33 -4.70
N LEU A 140 14.08 -11.83 -5.80
CA LEU A 140 12.82 -12.32 -6.37
C LEU A 140 12.97 -13.56 -7.26
N THR A 141 14.13 -14.22 -7.26
CA THR A 141 14.41 -15.41 -8.10
C THR A 141 13.51 -16.61 -7.80
N SER A 142 12.85 -16.63 -6.63
CA SER A 142 11.86 -17.66 -6.30
C SER A 142 10.52 -17.47 -7.02
N THR A 143 10.23 -16.24 -7.46
CA THR A 143 8.97 -15.88 -8.12
C THR A 143 9.17 -15.62 -9.61
N HIS A 144 10.33 -15.10 -9.99
CA HIS A 144 10.64 -14.65 -11.35
C HIS A 144 11.85 -15.35 -11.92
N SER A 145 11.82 -15.57 -13.24
CA SER A 145 12.96 -16.15 -13.96
C SER A 145 14.17 -15.21 -13.90
N LYS A 146 15.38 -15.79 -13.96
CA LYS A 146 16.62 -15.00 -14.04
C LYS A 146 16.60 -14.00 -15.21
N LYS A 147 16.06 -14.41 -16.37
CA LYS A 147 15.92 -13.55 -17.56
C LYS A 147 15.06 -12.31 -17.28
N THR A 148 13.96 -12.47 -16.54
CA THR A 148 13.08 -11.36 -16.14
C THR A 148 13.82 -10.39 -15.22
N ILE A 149 14.52 -10.92 -14.21
CA ILE A 149 15.28 -10.11 -13.26
C ILE A 149 16.43 -9.37 -13.95
N ASP A 150 17.14 -10.02 -14.86
CA ASP A 150 18.22 -9.41 -15.64
C ASP A 150 17.66 -8.26 -16.51
N LYS A 151 16.51 -8.47 -17.18
CA LYS A 151 15.81 -7.40 -17.92
C LYS A 151 15.50 -6.20 -17.02
N TRP A 152 14.96 -6.40 -15.82
CA TRP A 152 14.69 -5.28 -14.91
C TRP A 152 15.98 -4.59 -14.45
N CYS A 153 17.05 -5.35 -14.23
CA CYS A 153 18.37 -4.78 -13.89
C CYS A 153 18.91 -3.90 -15.03
N ASP A 154 18.76 -4.32 -16.29
CA ASP A 154 19.18 -3.54 -17.47
C ASP A 154 18.39 -2.24 -17.60
N LEU A 155 17.09 -2.26 -17.29
CA LEU A 155 16.25 -1.06 -17.24
C LEU A 155 16.69 -0.10 -16.10
N VAL A 156 17.06 -0.64 -14.94
CA VAL A 156 17.63 0.16 -13.84
C VAL A 156 18.98 0.79 -14.26
N ASP A 157 19.83 0.04 -14.97
CA ASP A 157 21.14 0.53 -15.44
C ASP A 157 21.02 1.63 -16.49
N SER A 158 20.00 1.56 -17.35
CA SER A 158 19.66 2.61 -18.30
C SER A 158 18.82 3.74 -17.71
N ARG A 159 18.45 3.66 -16.42
CA ARG A 159 17.58 4.63 -15.71
C ARG A 159 16.21 4.83 -16.38
N ALA A 160 15.71 3.78 -17.03
CA ALA A 160 14.39 3.71 -17.64
C ALA A 160 13.31 3.49 -16.55
N TRP A 161 13.13 4.49 -15.67
CA TRP A 161 12.37 4.34 -14.42
C TRP A 161 10.89 4.07 -14.65
N ASP A 162 10.28 4.72 -15.63
CA ASP A 162 8.90 4.46 -16.02
C ASP A 162 8.70 3.01 -16.44
N GLU A 163 9.62 2.45 -17.22
CA GLU A 163 9.61 1.05 -17.65
C GLU A 163 9.88 0.09 -16.49
N VAL A 164 10.84 0.41 -15.60
CA VAL A 164 11.10 -0.40 -14.38
C VAL A 164 9.83 -0.52 -13.56
N VAL A 165 9.18 0.61 -13.25
CA VAL A 165 7.98 0.63 -12.41
C VAL A 165 6.82 -0.05 -13.12
N THR A 166 6.63 0.19 -14.42
CA THR A 166 5.60 -0.47 -15.23
C THR A 166 5.74 -1.99 -15.16
N HIS A 167 6.93 -2.51 -15.43
CA HIS A 167 7.17 -3.96 -15.38
C HIS A 167 6.98 -4.53 -13.98
N LEU A 168 7.41 -3.84 -12.93
CA LEU A 168 7.19 -4.31 -11.56
C LEU A 168 5.70 -4.35 -11.22
N LEU A 169 4.92 -3.36 -11.64
CA LEU A 169 3.48 -3.34 -11.41
C LEU A 169 2.78 -4.50 -12.12
N GLU A 170 2.99 -4.64 -13.44
CA GLU A 170 2.26 -5.59 -14.26
C GLU A 170 2.73 -7.05 -14.06
N GLU A 171 4.02 -7.27 -13.82
CA GLU A 171 4.59 -8.62 -13.76
C GLU A 171 4.70 -9.16 -12.33
N HIS A 172 4.78 -8.30 -11.30
CA HIS A 172 4.98 -8.74 -9.91
C HIS A 172 3.83 -8.35 -8.97
N TYR A 173 3.49 -7.06 -8.88
CA TYR A 173 2.56 -6.57 -7.86
C TYR A 173 1.10 -6.90 -8.18
N ASP A 174 0.64 -6.55 -9.38
CA ASP A 174 -0.77 -6.69 -9.76
C ASP A 174 -1.21 -8.16 -9.83
N PRO A 175 -0.44 -9.10 -10.41
CA PRO A 175 -0.79 -10.52 -10.39
C PRO A 175 -0.86 -11.10 -8.97
N ALA A 176 0.10 -10.73 -8.10
CA ALA A 176 0.10 -11.18 -6.71
C ALA A 176 -1.13 -10.68 -5.95
N TYR A 177 -1.51 -9.42 -6.18
CA TYR A 177 -2.70 -8.82 -5.58
C TYR A 177 -3.99 -9.52 -6.03
N VAL A 178 -4.18 -9.70 -7.34
CA VAL A 178 -5.37 -10.37 -7.91
C VAL A 178 -5.51 -11.81 -7.37
N ASN A 179 -4.41 -12.54 -7.27
CA ASN A 179 -4.38 -13.91 -6.73
C ASN A 179 -4.72 -13.97 -5.22
N SER A 180 -4.43 -12.90 -4.48
CA SER A 180 -4.77 -12.77 -3.06
C SER A 180 -6.24 -12.39 -2.87
N MET A 181 -6.76 -11.53 -3.74
CA MET A 181 -8.16 -11.10 -3.72
C MET A 181 -9.14 -12.22 -4.09
N SER A 182 -8.82 -13.07 -5.06
CA SER A 182 -9.73 -14.11 -5.56
C SER A 182 -10.10 -15.18 -4.53
N ARG A 183 -9.38 -15.25 -3.40
CA ARG A 183 -9.60 -16.22 -2.33
C ARG A 183 -10.67 -15.84 -1.31
N HIS A 184 -11.15 -14.59 -1.32
CA HIS A 184 -12.13 -14.09 -0.36
C HIS A 184 -13.44 -13.76 -1.09
N GLU A 185 -14.56 -14.35 -0.64
CA GLU A 185 -15.89 -14.10 -1.23
C GLU A 185 -16.24 -12.61 -1.20
N LYS A 186 -16.56 -12.08 -2.39
CA LYS A 186 -16.76 -10.65 -2.68
C LYS A 186 -18.14 -10.16 -2.26
N GLN A 187 -18.47 -10.24 -0.97
CA GLN A 187 -19.68 -9.58 -0.50
C GLN A 187 -19.47 -8.06 -0.57
N HIS A 188 -20.23 -7.39 -1.44
CA HIS A 188 -20.32 -5.93 -1.59
C HIS A 188 -19.02 -5.24 -2.02
N GLU A 189 -18.59 -5.49 -3.26
CA GLU A 189 -17.48 -4.78 -3.93
C GLU A 189 -18.02 -3.66 -4.85
N LYS A 190 -17.69 -2.40 -4.54
CA LYS A 190 -17.94 -1.25 -5.43
C LYS A 190 -16.61 -0.79 -6.01
N THR A 191 -16.51 -0.71 -7.34
CA THR A 191 -15.32 -0.16 -8.00
C THR A 191 -15.52 1.32 -8.28
N ILE A 192 -14.56 2.16 -7.87
CA ILE A 192 -14.54 3.59 -8.09
C ILE A 192 -13.28 3.94 -8.87
N SER A 193 -13.47 4.43 -10.09
CA SER A 193 -12.37 4.83 -10.97
C SER A 193 -12.09 6.31 -10.83
N LEU A 194 -10.87 6.62 -10.39
CA LEU A 194 -10.37 7.97 -10.23
C LEU A 194 -9.35 8.29 -11.34
N ALA A 195 -9.30 9.54 -11.76
CA ALA A 195 -8.29 9.99 -12.73
C ALA A 195 -6.93 10.27 -12.05
N ASP A 196 -6.96 10.78 -10.83
CA ASP A 196 -5.81 11.05 -9.95
C ASP A 196 -6.28 11.12 -8.48
N ILE A 197 -5.38 11.35 -7.53
CA ILE A 197 -5.70 11.72 -6.16
C ILE A 197 -5.52 13.23 -6.00
N ASN A 198 -6.48 13.98 -6.52
CA ASN A 198 -6.53 15.44 -6.41
C ASN A 198 -7.81 15.86 -5.67
N PRO A 199 -7.94 17.14 -5.24
CA PRO A 199 -9.08 17.54 -4.43
C PRO A 199 -10.46 17.28 -5.05
N GLU A 200 -10.58 17.38 -6.38
CA GLU A 200 -11.82 17.17 -7.13
C GLU A 200 -12.21 15.69 -7.15
N GLU A 201 -11.27 14.80 -7.48
CA GLU A 201 -11.47 13.35 -7.49
C GLU A 201 -11.77 12.81 -6.09
N VAL A 202 -11.18 13.40 -5.04
CA VAL A 202 -11.50 13.03 -3.66
C VAL A 202 -12.91 13.46 -3.27
N THR A 203 -13.36 14.64 -3.70
CA THR A 203 -14.76 15.07 -3.48
C THR A 203 -15.72 14.10 -4.15
N ARG A 204 -15.46 13.75 -5.42
CA ARG A 204 -16.25 12.76 -6.14
C ARG A 204 -16.25 11.40 -5.43
N PHE A 205 -15.10 10.97 -4.92
CA PHE A 205 -15.02 9.73 -4.16
C PHE A 205 -15.93 9.78 -2.92
N VAL A 206 -15.91 10.87 -2.14
CA VAL A 206 -16.78 11.07 -0.96
C VAL A 206 -18.25 10.95 -1.33
N GLU A 207 -18.68 11.58 -2.42
CA GLU A 207 -20.07 11.50 -2.91
C GLU A 207 -20.47 10.09 -3.31
N GLU A 208 -19.54 9.29 -3.87
CA GLU A 208 -19.81 7.92 -4.26
C GLU A 208 -19.88 6.94 -3.07
N ILE A 209 -19.30 7.27 -1.92
CA ILE A 209 -19.28 6.39 -0.73
C ILE A 209 -20.29 6.77 0.35
N SER A 210 -20.96 7.92 0.19
CA SER A 210 -22.03 8.42 1.07
C SER A 210 -23.37 7.76 0.73
#